data_AF-A0A1Y4L8M4-F1
#
_entry.id   AF-A0A1Y4L8M4-F1
#
_cell.length_a   1.000
_cell.length_b   1.000
_cell.length_c   1.000
_cell.angle_alpha   90.00
_cell.angle_beta   90.00
_cell.angle_gamma   90.00
#
_symmetry.space_group_name_H-M   'P 1'
#
loop_
_entity.id
_entity.type
_entity.pdbx_description
1 polymer ?
#
loop_
_entity_poly.entity_id
_entity_poly.type
_entity_poly.pdbx_seq_one_letter_code
_entity_poly.pdbx_strand_id
1 'polypeptide(L)' 'MYIELLKKALAAETETVRLYTAIMAVAPRSHLEKFLELNADETDHQAIIADLLLEVAAGESADQEELVPGVE' A
#
# COMPACT_ATOMS: atom_id res chain seq x y z
N MET A 1 17.29 8.28 -9.64
CA MET A 1 16.34 7.41 -10.36
C MET A 1 15.53 6.57 -9.38
N TYR A 2 16.16 5.85 -8.45
CA TYR A 2 15.47 4.97 -7.49
C TYR A 2 14.39 5.68 -6.64
N ILE A 3 14.73 6.77 -5.94
CA ILE A 3 13.77 7.56 -5.14
C ILE A 3 12.54 7.99 -5.94
N GLU A 4 12.73 8.40 -7.20
CA GLU A 4 11.62 8.81 -8.06
C GLU A 4 10.75 7.63 -8.49
N LEU A 5 11.29 6.41 -8.59
CA LEU A 5 10.50 5.21 -8.82
C LEU A 5 9.72 4.82 -7.57
N LEU A 6 10.30 4.91 -6.37
CA LEU A 6 9.60 4.67 -5.11
C LEU A 6 8.42 5.64 -4.92
N LYS A 7 8.63 6.94 -5.18
CA LYS A 7 7.54 7.94 -5.13
C LYS A 7 6.41 7.61 -6.11
N LYS A 8 6.74 7.16 -7.31
CA LYS A 8 5.75 6.78 -8.32
C LYS A 8 5.01 5.50 -7.93
N ALA A 9 5.71 4.50 -7.39
CA ALA A 9 5.11 3.28 -6.88
C ALA A 9 4.14 3.59 -5.73
N LEU A 10 4.57 4.35 -4.73
CA LEU A 10 3.70 4.76 -3.61
C LEU A 10 2.45 5.51 -4.08
N ALA A 11 2.60 6.41 -5.07
CA ALA A 11 1.46 7.10 -5.67
C ALA A 11 0.52 6.13 -6.40
N ALA A 12 1.06 5.17 -7.16
CA ALA A 12 0.27 4.16 -7.86
C ALA A 12 -0.52 3.28 -6.88
N GLU A 13 0.11 2.75 -5.82
CA GLU A 13 -0.61 1.95 -4.82
C GLU A 13 -1.71 2.75 -4.13
N THR A 14 -1.45 4.03 -3.86
CA THR A 14 -2.47 4.94 -3.31
C THR A 14 -3.66 5.15 -4.25
N GLU A 15 -3.43 5.19 -5.57
CA GLU A 15 -4.50 5.25 -6.55
C GLU A 15 -5.26 3.93 -6.63
N THR A 16 -4.56 2.79 -6.54
CA THR A 16 -5.16 1.45 -6.53
C THR A 16 -6.08 1.25 -5.31
N VAL A 17 -5.64 1.60 -4.10
CA VAL A 17 -6.46 1.56 -2.87
C VAL A 17 -7.75 2.39 -3.03
N ARG A 18 -7.63 3.60 -3.59
CA ARG A 18 -8.81 4.46 -3.86
C ARG A 18 -9.77 3.81 -4.86
N LEU A 19 -9.23 3.18 -5.89
CA LEU A 19 -10.01 2.48 -6.90
C LEU A 19 -10.74 1.26 -6.29
N TYR A 20 -10.06 0.42 -5.52
CA TYR A 20 -10.69 -0.72 -4.84
C TYR A 20 -11.76 -0.26 -3.83
N THR A 21 -11.52 0.82 -3.09
CA THR A 21 -12.54 1.44 -2.23
C THR A 21 -13.78 1.85 -3.01
N ALA A 22 -13.61 2.50 -4.17
CA ALA A 22 -14.72 2.88 -5.04
C ALA A 22 -15.45 1.65 -5.63
N ILE A 23 -14.72 0.60 -6.00
CA ILE A 23 -15.29 -0.66 -6.49
C ILE A 23 -16.12 -1.33 -5.40
N MET A 24 -15.61 -1.42 -4.16
CA MET A 24 -16.34 -1.99 -3.03
C MET A 24 -17.65 -1.27 -2.73
N ALA A 25 -17.76 0.02 -3.04
CA ALA A 25 -19.00 0.78 -2.88
C ALA A 25 -20.14 0.34 -3.83
N VAL A 26 -19.81 -0.31 -4.96
CA VAL A 26 -20.78 -0.72 -5.99
C VAL A 26 -20.76 -2.22 -6.29
N ALA A 27 -19.78 -2.96 -5.78
CA ALA A 27 -19.62 -4.39 -6.04
C ALA A 27 -20.74 -5.24 -5.39
N PRO A 28 -21.11 -6.39 -5.99
CA PRO A 28 -21.93 -7.38 -5.31
C PRO A 28 -21.28 -7.83 -4.00
N ARG A 29 -22.11 -8.11 -2.97
CA ARG A 29 -21.60 -8.55 -1.65
C ARG A 29 -20.71 -9.78 -1.72
N SER A 30 -20.98 -10.70 -2.65
CA SER A 30 -20.19 -11.91 -2.87
C SER A 30 -18.75 -11.67 -3.32
N HIS A 31 -18.42 -10.45 -3.78
CA HIS A 31 -17.05 -10.10 -4.22
C HIS A 31 -16.30 -9.26 -3.19
N LEU A 32 -16.96 -8.78 -2.12
CA LEU A 32 -16.35 -7.84 -1.19
C LEU A 32 -15.14 -8.42 -0.46
N GLU A 33 -15.21 -9.68 -0.05
CA GLU A 33 -14.08 -10.36 0.62
C GLU A 33 -12.81 -10.30 -0.23
N LYS A 34 -12.93 -10.50 -1.55
CA LYS A 34 -11.79 -10.47 -2.45
C LYS A 34 -11.22 -9.06 -2.64
N PHE A 35 -12.07 -8.03 -2.67
CA PHE A 35 -11.59 -6.65 -2.73
C PHE A 35 -11.03 -6.15 -1.41
N LEU A 36 -11.46 -6.69 -0.27
CA LEU A 36 -10.85 -6.42 1.03
C LEU A 36 -9.45 -7.02 1.10
N GLU A 37 -9.24 -8.25 0.61
CA GLU A 37 -7.93 -8.89 0.46
C GLU A 37 -7.01 -8.03 -0.42
N LEU A 38 -7.44 -7.70 -1.65
CA LEU A 38 -6.65 -6.86 -2.55
C LEU A 38 -6.33 -5.49 -1.93
N ASN A 39 -7.28 -4.87 -1.26
CA ASN A 39 -7.06 -3.56 -0.64
C ASN A 39 -6.10 -3.63 0.56
N ALA A 40 -6.02 -4.76 1.26
CA ALA A 40 -5.03 -4.99 2.30
C ALA A 40 -3.63 -5.13 1.68
N ASP A 41 -3.48 -5.95 0.63
CA ASP A 41 -2.20 -6.13 -0.08
C ASP A 41 -1.62 -4.79 -0.54
N GLU A 42 -2.44 -3.91 -1.14
CA GLU A 42 -1.93 -2.61 -1.61
C GLU A 42 -1.59 -1.66 -0.44
N THR A 43 -2.27 -1.77 0.71
CA THR A 43 -1.87 -0.99 1.90
C THR A 43 -0.56 -1.51 2.51
N ASP A 44 -0.26 -2.79 2.38
CA ASP A 44 1.02 -3.37 2.79
C ASP A 44 2.14 -2.91 1.85
N HIS A 45 1.88 -2.91 0.53
CA HIS A 45 2.79 -2.31 -0.46
C HIS A 45 3.08 -0.83 -0.15
N GLN A 46 2.07 -0.04 0.23
CA GLN A 46 2.27 1.35 0.63
C GLN A 46 3.20 1.47 1.85
N ALA A 47 3.03 0.62 2.86
CA ALA A 47 3.82 0.61 4.07
C ALA A 47 5.31 0.31 3.75
N ILE A 48 5.56 -0.75 2.99
CA ILE A 48 6.91 -1.16 2.58
C ILE A 48 7.58 -0.07 1.72
N ILE A 49 6.89 0.46 0.72
CA ILE A 49 7.46 1.49 -0.17
C ILE A 49 7.72 2.79 0.61
N ALA A 50 6.86 3.15 1.55
CA ALA A 50 7.07 4.33 2.40
C ALA A 50 8.29 4.14 3.31
N ASP A 51 8.49 2.95 3.88
CA ASP A 51 9.65 2.63 4.72
C ASP A 51 10.95 2.70 3.91
N LEU A 52 10.99 2.03 2.75
CA LEU A 52 12.11 2.10 1.82
C LEU A 52 12.41 3.53 1.40
N LEU A 53 11.38 4.36 1.19
CA LEU A 53 11.56 5.76 0.84
C LEU A 53 12.18 6.56 1.98
N LEU A 54 11.78 6.31 3.23
CA LEU A 54 12.36 6.93 4.41
C LEU A 54 13.82 6.50 4.61
N GLU A 55 14.10 5.21 4.44
CA GLU A 55 15.45 4.66 4.56
C GLU A 55 16.40 5.34 3.59
N VAL A 56 16.03 5.44 2.32
CA VAL A 56 16.91 6.06 1.30
C VAL A 56 16.98 7.58 1.39
N ALA A 57 15.96 8.25 1.94
CA ALA A 57 15.91 9.71 2.00
C ALA A 57 16.53 10.28 3.28
N ALA A 58 16.43 9.55 4.39
CA ALA A 58 16.81 10.00 5.73
C ALA A 58 17.72 9.03 6.49
N GLY A 59 17.86 7.78 6.04
CA GLY A 59 18.59 6.73 6.79
C GLY A 59 17.82 6.22 8.00
N GLU A 60 16.50 6.34 7.99
CA GLU A 60 15.59 5.94 9.08
C GLU A 60 14.59 4.90 8.58
N SER A 61 14.01 4.11 9.50
CA SER A 61 12.83 3.29 9.25
C SER A 61 11.65 3.84 10.05
N ALA A 62 10.45 3.66 9.52
CA ALA A 62 9.19 3.90 10.19
C ALA A 62 8.64 2.64 10.87
N ASP A 63 9.45 1.57 10.95
CA ASP A 63 9.20 0.32 11.66
C ASP A 63 7.89 -0.36 11.23
N GLN A 64 7.51 -0.21 9.95
CA GLN A 64 6.18 -0.61 9.47
C GLN A 64 5.90 -2.11 9.63
N GLU A 65 6.87 -2.97 9.31
CA GLU A 65 6.78 -4.44 9.51
C GLU A 65 6.59 -4.82 10.99
N GLU A 66 7.14 -4.02 11.92
CA GLU A 66 6.98 -4.26 13.36
C GLU A 66 5.62 -3.75 13.89
N LEU A 67 5.11 -2.66 13.31
CA LEU A 67 3.91 -1.96 13.77
C LEU A 67 2.62 -2.49 13.15
N VAL A 68 2.68 -3.11 11.96
CA VAL A 68 1.51 -3.56 11.21
C VAL A 68 1.59 -5.07 10.97
N PRO A 69 0.82 -5.88 11.73
CA PRO A 69 0.81 -7.32 11.55
C PRO A 69 0.36 -7.73 10.15
N GLY A 70 1.17 -8.53 9.46
CA GLY A 70 0.88 -9.04 8.11
C GLY A 70 1.61 -8.34 6.98
N VAL A 71 2.26 -7.19 7.26
CA VAL A 71 3.23 -6.57 6.36
C VAL A 71 4.55 -7.35 6.48
N GLU A 72 4.95 -8.06 5.43
CA GLU A 72 6.21 -8.82 5.31
C GLU A 72 7.05 -8.40 4.09
#